data_AF-A0A0F9H8F8-F1
#
_entry.id   AF-A0A0F9H8F8-F1
#
_cell.length_a   1.000
_cell.length_b   1.000
_cell.length_c   1.000
_cell.angle_alpha   90.00
_cell.angle_beta   90.00
_cell.angle_gamma   90.00
#
_symmetry.space_group_name_H-M   'P 1'
#
loop_
_entity.id
_entity.type
_entity.pdbx_description
1 polymer ?
#
loop_
_entity_poly.entity_id
_entity_poly.type
_entity_poly.pdbx_seq_one_letter_code
_entity_poly.pdbx_strand_id
1 'polypeptide(L)'
;EVSDDIDEFYVKSDAAFQKLRKIINQAFKNVRSFFKGHKKEKDEEKERGKFREKLYQQNLKLEKKLKKISKRIKMTNALAGEIKDDTSRIVLQLDEVAIILDHQMEAIGKIEEIESYMKANLGSDWNQLKHNWQEYKDGEITRGDFAKIALKKVGKKFLGIFVNTS
;
A
#
# COMPACT_ATOMS: atom_id res chain seq x y z
N GLU A 1 77.24 44.31 -58.70
CA GLU A 1 76.65 43.20 -57.92
C GLU A 1 75.99 43.78 -56.68
N VAL A 2 74.68 44.09 -56.74
CA VAL A 2 73.89 44.58 -55.56
C VAL A 2 72.47 43.98 -55.58
N SER A 3 72.18 43.06 -56.52
CA SER A 3 70.82 42.53 -56.71
C SER A 3 70.52 41.33 -55.80
N ASP A 4 71.51 40.51 -55.48
CA ASP A 4 71.29 39.24 -54.77
C ASP A 4 71.01 39.43 -53.26
N ASP A 5 71.60 40.42 -52.61
CA ASP A 5 71.45 40.65 -51.16
C ASP A 5 70.08 41.20 -50.76
N ILE A 6 69.44 41.99 -51.64
CA ILE A 6 68.11 42.55 -51.37
C ILE A 6 67.05 41.45 -51.49
N ASP A 7 67.13 40.61 -52.52
CA ASP A 7 66.23 39.47 -52.71
C ASP A 7 66.37 38.43 -51.58
N GLU A 8 67.60 38.20 -51.07
CA GLU A 8 67.81 37.30 -49.94
C GLU A 8 67.19 37.81 -48.63
N PHE A 9 67.18 39.12 -48.40
CA PHE A 9 66.55 39.76 -47.24
C PHE A 9 65.01 39.65 -47.27
N TYR A 10 64.38 39.87 -48.43
CA TYR A 10 62.93 39.73 -48.59
C TYR A 10 62.47 38.26 -48.45
N VAL A 11 63.24 37.30 -48.98
CA VAL A 11 62.93 35.87 -48.82
C VAL A 11 63.09 35.39 -47.37
N LYS A 12 64.14 35.84 -46.67
CA LYS A 12 64.35 35.51 -45.24
C LYS A 12 63.29 36.14 -44.33
N SER A 13 62.86 37.36 -44.63
CA SER A 13 61.80 38.04 -43.86
C SER A 13 60.42 37.42 -44.11
N ASP A 14 60.05 37.06 -45.34
CA ASP A 14 58.78 36.37 -45.60
C ASP A 14 58.73 34.99 -44.92
N ALA A 15 59.85 34.24 -44.94
CA ALA A 15 59.96 32.98 -44.20
C ALA A 15 59.77 33.16 -42.68
N ALA A 16 60.27 34.27 -42.11
CA ALA A 16 60.07 34.61 -40.70
C ALA A 16 58.60 34.98 -40.39
N PHE A 17 57.95 35.77 -41.25
CA PHE A 17 56.54 36.12 -41.11
C PHE A 17 55.62 34.90 -41.25
N GLN A 18 55.91 33.97 -42.16
CA GLN A 18 55.15 32.73 -42.29
C GLN A 18 55.27 31.83 -41.05
N LYS A 19 56.47 31.77 -40.43
CA LYS A 19 56.67 31.06 -39.14
C LYS A 19 55.87 31.72 -38.01
N LEU A 20 55.93 33.05 -37.90
CA LEU A 20 55.15 33.80 -36.91
C LEU A 20 53.63 33.60 -37.09
N ARG A 21 53.14 33.64 -38.33
CA ARG A 21 51.74 33.42 -38.65
C ARG A 21 51.27 32.01 -38.26
N LYS A 22 52.12 30.98 -38.43
CA LYS A 22 51.83 29.61 -37.98
C LYS A 22 51.73 29.52 -36.46
N ILE A 23 52.66 30.14 -35.73
CA ILE A 23 52.67 30.16 -34.26
C ILE A 23 51.41 30.86 -33.73
N ILE A 24 51.06 32.03 -34.28
CA ILE A 24 49.87 32.78 -33.88
C ILE A 24 48.59 31.97 -34.15
N ASN A 25 48.48 31.33 -35.32
CA ASN A 25 47.33 30.50 -35.64
C ASN A 25 47.20 29.27 -34.74
N GLN A 26 48.32 28.68 -34.33
CA GLN A 26 48.33 27.53 -33.42
C GLN A 26 47.97 27.95 -31.99
N ALA A 27 48.46 29.09 -31.51
CA ALA A 27 48.06 29.68 -30.25
C ALA A 27 46.55 30.00 -30.23
N PHE A 28 46.02 30.60 -31.30
CA PHE A 28 44.59 30.91 -31.41
C PHE A 28 43.72 29.65 -31.40
N LYS A 29 44.14 28.59 -32.09
CA LYS A 29 43.42 27.29 -32.06
C LYS A 29 43.40 26.69 -30.66
N ASN A 30 44.52 26.70 -29.95
CA ASN A 30 44.64 26.15 -28.59
C ASN A 30 43.80 26.93 -27.57
N VAL A 31 43.82 28.26 -27.66
CA VAL A 31 42.99 29.13 -26.81
C VAL A 31 41.50 28.87 -27.09
N ARG A 32 41.10 28.78 -28.36
CA ARG A 32 39.71 28.48 -28.74
C ARG A 32 39.25 27.10 -28.26
N SER A 33 40.10 26.07 -28.29
CA SER A 33 39.75 24.75 -27.77
C SER A 33 39.64 24.73 -26.25
N PHE A 34 40.50 25.45 -25.54
CA PHE A 34 40.46 25.58 -24.08
C PHE A 34 39.15 26.23 -23.61
N PHE A 35 38.75 27.35 -24.24
CA PHE A 35 37.47 28.00 -23.92
C PHE A 35 36.24 27.15 -24.28
N LYS A 36 36.31 26.34 -25.35
CA LYS A 36 35.24 25.37 -25.66
C LYS A 36 35.14 24.27 -24.60
N GLY A 37 36.26 23.78 -24.08
CA GLY A 37 36.31 22.79 -23.00
C GLY A 37 35.66 23.31 -21.72
N HIS A 38 36.10 24.48 -21.25
CA HIS A 38 35.52 25.11 -20.06
C HIS A 38 34.05 25.47 -20.19
N LYS A 39 33.58 25.86 -21.39
CA LYS A 39 32.16 26.12 -21.62
C LYS A 39 31.34 24.84 -21.49
N LYS A 40 31.80 23.72 -22.07
CA LYS A 40 31.14 22.41 -21.93
C LYS A 40 31.10 21.94 -20.48
N GLU A 41 32.20 22.08 -19.76
CA GLU A 41 32.29 21.70 -18.35
C GLU A 41 31.30 22.49 -17.47
N LYS A 42 31.20 23.81 -17.68
CA LYS A 42 30.19 24.65 -17.01
C LYS A 42 28.75 24.28 -17.37
N ASP A 43 28.50 23.88 -18.61
CA ASP A 43 27.16 23.46 -19.05
C ASP A 43 26.78 22.10 -18.43
N GLU A 44 27.72 21.14 -18.36
CA GLU A 44 27.53 19.86 -17.67
C GLU A 44 27.30 20.02 -16.16
N GLU A 45 28.03 20.93 -15.51
CA GLU A 45 27.87 21.22 -14.09
C GLU A 45 26.48 21.82 -13.79
N LYS A 46 25.97 22.71 -14.66
CA LYS A 46 24.60 23.23 -14.57
C LYS A 46 23.55 22.14 -14.73
N GLU A 47 23.71 21.23 -15.68
CA GLU A 47 22.79 20.11 -15.86
C GLU A 47 22.82 19.15 -14.67
N ARG A 48 24.00 18.86 -14.10
CA ARG A 48 24.13 18.10 -12.84
C ARG A 48 23.44 18.82 -11.68
N GLY A 49 23.56 20.14 -11.58
CA GLY A 49 22.86 20.95 -10.58
C GLY A 49 21.33 20.86 -10.69
N LYS A 50 20.79 21.02 -11.90
CA LYS A 50 19.34 20.85 -12.17
C LYS A 50 18.86 19.43 -11.85
N PHE A 51 19.66 18.41 -12.15
CA PHE A 51 19.33 17.03 -11.83
C PHE A 51 19.28 16.78 -10.32
N ARG A 52 20.26 17.29 -9.57
CA ARG A 52 20.26 17.23 -8.09
C ARG A 52 19.03 17.91 -7.49
N GLU A 53 18.67 19.08 -7.99
CA GLU A 53 17.47 19.80 -7.53
C GLU A 53 16.20 18.98 -7.80
N LYS A 54 16.05 18.39 -9.00
CA LYS A 54 14.92 17.52 -9.31
C LYS A 54 14.85 16.31 -8.37
N LEU A 55 15.97 15.67 -8.09
CA LEU A 55 16.09 14.55 -7.14
C LEU A 55 15.67 14.96 -5.73
N TYR A 56 16.14 16.12 -5.26
CA TYR A 56 15.78 16.66 -3.96
C TYR A 56 14.26 16.90 -3.86
N GLN A 57 13.67 17.55 -4.85
CA GLN A 57 12.23 17.80 -4.90
C GLN A 57 11.40 16.50 -4.96
N GLN A 58 11.89 15.48 -5.67
CA GLN A 58 11.25 14.15 -5.69
C GLN A 58 11.30 13.48 -4.31
N ASN A 59 12.46 13.49 -3.64
CA ASN A 59 12.61 12.93 -2.30
C ASN A 59 11.71 13.64 -1.29
N LEU A 60 11.63 14.96 -1.33
CA LEU A 60 10.75 15.76 -0.46
C LEU A 60 9.25 15.40 -0.66
N LYS A 61 8.85 15.15 -1.91
CA LYS A 61 7.48 14.68 -2.22
C LYS A 61 7.25 13.26 -1.70
N LEU A 62 8.25 12.37 -1.83
CA LEU A 62 8.18 11.00 -1.32
C LEU A 62 8.08 10.97 0.20
N GLU A 63 8.88 11.76 0.92
CA GLU A 63 8.81 11.87 2.39
C GLU A 63 7.44 12.33 2.86
N LYS A 64 6.84 13.34 2.21
CA LYS A 64 5.48 13.80 2.51
C LYS A 64 4.45 12.69 2.29
N LYS A 65 4.60 11.89 1.22
CA LYS A 65 3.72 10.74 0.95
C LYS A 65 3.91 9.63 2.00
N LEU A 66 5.14 9.29 2.36
CA LEU A 66 5.47 8.30 3.39
C LEU A 66 4.89 8.71 4.76
N LYS A 67 5.01 9.99 5.14
CA LYS A 67 4.42 10.51 6.38
C LYS A 67 2.88 10.36 6.40
N LYS A 68 2.21 10.62 5.26
CA LYS A 68 0.76 10.42 5.13
C LYS A 68 0.38 8.94 5.22
N ILE A 69 1.14 8.06 4.57
CA ILE A 69 0.92 6.61 4.63
C ILE A 69 1.10 6.11 6.06
N SER A 70 2.17 6.49 6.75
CA SER A 70 2.42 6.13 8.14
C SER A 70 1.28 6.57 9.07
N LYS A 71 0.77 7.81 8.90
CA LYS A 71 -0.39 8.28 9.66
C LYS A 71 -1.64 7.43 9.41
N ARG A 72 -1.90 7.06 8.15
CA ARG A 72 -3.02 6.18 7.79
C ARG A 72 -2.87 4.79 8.39
N ILE A 73 -1.67 4.20 8.33
CA ILE A 73 -1.39 2.88 8.94
C ILE A 73 -1.68 2.91 10.44
N LYS A 74 -1.24 3.96 11.16
CA LYS A 74 -1.54 4.10 12.60
C LYS A 74 -3.05 4.16 12.88
N MET A 75 -3.80 4.90 12.08
CA MET A 75 -5.27 4.98 12.21
C MET A 75 -5.93 3.63 11.91
N THR A 76 -5.52 2.94 10.85
CA THR A 76 -6.04 1.62 10.51
C THR A 76 -5.75 0.59 11.60
N ASN A 77 -4.56 0.61 12.20
CA ASN A 77 -4.22 -0.29 13.30
C ASN A 77 -5.06 -0.02 14.56
N ALA A 78 -5.34 1.24 14.87
CA ALA A 78 -6.23 1.59 15.99
C ALA A 78 -7.65 1.06 15.75
N LEU A 79 -8.21 1.31 14.57
CA LEU A 79 -9.53 0.79 14.18
C LEU A 79 -9.58 -0.74 14.20
N ALA A 80 -8.52 -1.42 13.76
CA ALA A 80 -8.45 -2.88 13.83
C ALA A 80 -8.44 -3.40 15.28
N GLY A 81 -7.84 -2.65 16.21
CA GLY A 81 -7.91 -2.92 17.65
C GLY A 81 -9.34 -2.79 18.18
N GLU A 82 -10.01 -1.68 17.86
CA GLU A 82 -11.42 -1.46 18.26
C GLU A 82 -12.35 -2.57 17.72
N ILE A 83 -12.20 -2.95 16.45
CA ILE A 83 -12.97 -4.05 15.84
C ILE A 83 -12.73 -5.38 16.58
N LYS A 84 -11.49 -5.65 16.97
CA LYS A 84 -11.15 -6.87 17.72
C LYS A 84 -11.81 -6.88 19.10
N ASP A 85 -11.78 -5.75 19.79
CA ASP A 85 -12.40 -5.62 21.12
C ASP A 85 -13.92 -5.75 21.03
N ASP A 86 -14.56 -5.09 20.05
CA ASP A 86 -15.99 -5.22 19.79
C ASP A 86 -16.38 -6.64 19.39
N THR A 87 -15.59 -7.32 18.57
CA THR A 87 -15.82 -8.73 18.20
C THR A 87 -15.75 -9.63 19.44
N SER A 88 -14.80 -9.39 20.33
CA SER A 88 -14.66 -10.16 21.57
C SER A 88 -15.87 -9.94 22.49
N ARG A 89 -16.38 -8.71 22.60
CA ARG A 89 -17.62 -8.40 23.33
C ARG A 89 -18.84 -9.09 22.73
N ILE A 90 -18.97 -9.09 21.40
CA ILE A 90 -20.07 -9.79 20.71
C ILE A 90 -20.00 -11.29 21.00
N VAL A 91 -18.82 -11.90 20.99
CA VAL A 91 -18.66 -13.32 21.31
C VAL A 91 -19.09 -13.62 22.75
N LEU A 92 -18.67 -12.80 23.73
CA LEU A 92 -19.11 -12.95 25.12
C LEU A 92 -20.63 -12.79 25.26
N GLN A 93 -21.23 -11.83 24.55
CA GLN A 93 -22.69 -11.67 24.51
C GLN A 93 -23.38 -12.85 23.84
N LEU A 94 -22.79 -13.47 22.82
CA LEU A 94 -23.33 -14.69 22.22
C LEU A 94 -23.30 -15.87 23.19
N ASP A 95 -22.29 -15.96 24.05
CA ASP A 95 -22.24 -16.98 25.10
C ASP A 95 -23.36 -16.77 26.13
N GLU A 96 -23.59 -15.54 26.59
CA GLU A 96 -24.70 -15.20 27.50
C GLU A 96 -26.07 -15.48 26.86
N VAL A 97 -26.26 -15.08 25.61
CA VAL A 97 -27.50 -15.32 24.87
C VAL A 97 -27.71 -16.81 24.62
N ALA A 98 -26.66 -17.59 24.39
CA ALA A 98 -26.76 -19.03 24.23
C ALA A 98 -27.26 -19.72 25.51
N ILE A 99 -26.87 -19.24 26.69
CA ILE A 99 -27.40 -19.74 27.97
C ILE A 99 -28.90 -19.45 28.10
N ILE A 100 -29.34 -18.23 27.74
CA ILE A 100 -30.77 -17.89 27.77
C ILE A 100 -31.55 -18.78 26.80
N LEU A 101 -31.03 -18.99 25.59
CA LEU A 101 -31.65 -19.86 24.59
C LEU A 101 -31.71 -21.32 25.05
N ASP A 102 -30.66 -21.81 25.70
CA ASP A 102 -30.63 -23.17 26.24
C ASP A 102 -31.78 -23.38 27.25
N HIS A 103 -31.95 -22.43 28.19
CA HIS A 103 -33.07 -22.45 29.13
C HIS A 103 -34.45 -22.35 28.44
N GLN A 104 -34.59 -21.51 27.41
CA GLN A 104 -35.87 -21.39 26.68
C GLN A 104 -36.19 -22.66 25.88
N MET A 105 -35.19 -23.28 25.27
CA MET A 105 -35.35 -24.56 24.57
C MET A 105 -35.67 -25.68 25.56
N GLU A 106 -35.07 -25.67 26.75
CA GLU A 106 -35.42 -26.60 27.83
C GLU A 106 -36.87 -26.43 28.29
N ALA A 107 -37.36 -25.18 28.40
CA ALA A 107 -38.74 -24.89 28.79
C ALA A 107 -39.78 -25.41 27.77
N ILE A 108 -39.42 -25.51 26.48
CA ILE A 108 -40.27 -26.13 25.46
C ILE A 108 -40.39 -27.65 25.67
N GLY A 109 -39.42 -28.27 26.34
CA GLY A 109 -39.49 -29.67 26.74
C GLY A 109 -38.90 -30.62 25.71
N LYS A 110 -39.73 -31.35 24.95
CA LYS A 110 -39.26 -32.49 24.14
C LYS A 110 -38.55 -32.05 22.86
N ILE A 111 -37.49 -32.77 22.49
CA ILE A 111 -36.68 -32.51 21.28
C ILE A 111 -37.54 -32.42 20.01
N GLU A 112 -38.54 -33.27 19.87
CA GLU A 112 -39.45 -33.31 18.71
C GLU A 112 -40.34 -32.06 18.62
N GLU A 113 -40.74 -31.52 19.77
CA GLU A 113 -41.54 -30.29 19.88
C GLU A 113 -40.68 -29.08 19.51
N ILE A 114 -39.43 -29.04 19.97
CA ILE A 114 -38.45 -28.00 19.60
C ILE A 114 -38.14 -28.04 18.09
N GLU A 115 -37.93 -29.23 17.51
CA GLU A 115 -37.68 -29.37 16.08
C GLU A 115 -38.89 -28.89 15.25
N SER A 116 -40.10 -29.27 15.66
CA SER A 116 -41.33 -28.86 14.98
C SER A 116 -41.55 -27.35 15.09
N TYR A 117 -41.30 -26.78 16.27
CA TYR A 117 -41.38 -25.35 16.52
C TYR A 117 -40.40 -24.56 15.65
N MET A 118 -39.14 -25.00 15.56
CA MET A 118 -38.14 -24.37 14.71
C MET A 118 -38.48 -24.47 13.22
N LYS A 119 -38.99 -25.62 12.76
CA LYS A 119 -39.44 -25.79 11.36
C LYS A 119 -40.57 -24.82 11.02
N ALA A 120 -41.54 -24.66 11.92
CA ALA A 120 -42.69 -23.79 11.71
C ALA A 120 -42.30 -22.30 11.67
N ASN A 121 -41.37 -21.87 12.52
CA ASN A 121 -41.05 -20.45 12.68
C ASN A 121 -39.85 -19.97 11.85
N LEU A 122 -38.90 -20.85 11.48
CA LEU A 122 -37.71 -20.47 10.69
C LEU A 122 -37.90 -20.66 9.17
N GLY A 123 -38.90 -21.44 8.74
CA GLY A 123 -39.18 -21.66 7.32
C GLY A 123 -37.95 -22.14 6.54
N SER A 124 -37.53 -21.38 5.51
CA SER A 124 -36.35 -21.73 4.70
C SER A 124 -35.04 -21.71 5.48
N ASP A 125 -34.94 -20.89 6.54
CA ASP A 125 -33.72 -20.77 7.35
C ASP A 125 -33.44 -22.03 8.16
N TRP A 126 -34.47 -22.86 8.41
CA TRP A 126 -34.31 -24.19 8.99
C TRP A 126 -33.33 -25.08 8.23
N ASN A 127 -33.32 -24.99 6.89
CA ASN A 127 -32.43 -25.81 6.06
C ASN A 127 -30.95 -25.58 6.36
N GLN A 128 -30.59 -24.40 6.87
CA GLN A 128 -29.22 -24.05 7.24
C GLN A 128 -28.78 -24.70 8.57
N LEU A 129 -29.74 -25.10 9.39
CA LEU A 129 -29.55 -25.66 10.73
C LEU A 129 -29.76 -27.18 10.80
N LYS A 130 -30.43 -27.78 9.79
CA LYS A 130 -30.75 -29.22 9.76
C LYS A 130 -29.59 -30.13 10.14
N HIS A 131 -28.42 -29.88 9.56
CA HIS A 131 -27.23 -30.70 9.83
C HIS A 131 -26.78 -30.58 11.28
N ASN A 132 -26.63 -29.36 11.80
CA ASN A 132 -26.22 -29.14 13.18
C ASN A 132 -27.28 -29.57 14.20
N TRP A 133 -28.55 -29.50 13.83
CA TRP A 133 -29.62 -30.06 14.66
C TRP A 133 -29.53 -31.57 14.74
N GLN A 134 -29.14 -32.23 13.65
CA GLN A 134 -28.89 -33.67 13.65
C GLN A 134 -27.68 -34.02 14.51
N GLU A 135 -26.57 -33.28 14.39
CA GLU A 135 -25.40 -33.43 15.28
C GLU A 135 -25.79 -33.29 16.77
N TYR A 136 -26.67 -32.34 17.10
CA TYR A 136 -27.20 -32.19 18.46
C TYR A 136 -28.04 -33.41 18.90
N LYS A 137 -28.94 -33.90 18.04
CA LYS A 137 -29.75 -35.10 18.34
C LYS A 137 -28.91 -36.36 18.51
N ASP A 138 -27.81 -36.45 17.77
CA ASP A 138 -26.86 -37.55 17.83
C ASP A 138 -25.88 -37.41 19.02
N GLY A 139 -25.94 -36.28 19.73
CA GLY A 139 -25.12 -36.00 20.92
C GLY A 139 -23.67 -35.56 20.60
N GLU A 140 -23.38 -35.26 19.34
CA GLU A 140 -22.05 -34.81 18.88
C GLU A 140 -21.73 -33.39 19.34
N ILE A 141 -22.76 -32.54 19.48
CA ILE A 141 -22.65 -31.18 20.00
C ILE A 141 -23.66 -30.95 21.13
N THR A 142 -23.34 -30.05 22.05
CA THR A 142 -24.28 -29.68 23.12
C THR A 142 -25.41 -28.77 22.59
N ARG A 143 -26.48 -28.61 23.37
CA ARG A 143 -27.56 -27.68 23.01
C ARG A 143 -27.08 -26.24 22.94
N GLY A 144 -26.23 -25.83 23.89
CA GLY A 144 -25.57 -24.53 23.88
C GLY A 144 -24.72 -24.31 22.62
N ASP A 145 -23.98 -25.33 22.18
CA ASP A 145 -23.21 -25.27 20.94
C ASP A 145 -24.10 -25.13 19.71
N PHE A 146 -25.21 -25.87 19.66
CA PHE A 146 -26.22 -25.70 18.62
C PHE A 146 -26.80 -24.28 18.62
N ALA A 147 -27.16 -23.73 19.78
CA ALA A 147 -27.68 -22.36 19.90
C ALA A 147 -26.68 -21.32 19.39
N LYS A 148 -25.39 -21.47 19.71
CA LYS A 148 -24.32 -20.61 19.17
C LYS A 148 -24.19 -20.72 17.66
N ILE A 149 -24.23 -21.93 17.10
CA ILE A 149 -24.19 -22.15 15.66
C ILE A 149 -25.42 -21.53 14.98
N ALA A 150 -26.59 -21.70 15.58
CA ALA A 150 -27.84 -21.17 15.06
C ALA A 150 -27.89 -19.63 15.10
N LEU A 151 -27.40 -19.00 16.17
CA LEU A 151 -27.19 -17.55 16.24
C LEU A 151 -26.19 -17.07 15.19
N LYS A 152 -25.11 -17.79 14.91
CA LYS A 152 -24.14 -17.41 13.88
C LYS A 152 -24.70 -17.49 12.46
N LYS A 153 -25.52 -18.51 12.17
CA LYS A 153 -26.08 -18.74 10.81
C LYS A 153 -27.34 -17.93 10.53
N VAL A 154 -28.28 -17.91 11.49
CA VAL A 154 -29.63 -17.39 11.31
C VAL A 154 -29.85 -16.09 12.11
N GLY A 155 -28.97 -15.78 13.06
CA GLY A 155 -28.93 -14.48 13.71
C GLY A 155 -30.17 -14.16 14.52
N LYS A 156 -30.62 -12.92 14.42
CA LYS A 156 -31.76 -12.39 15.18
C LYS A 156 -33.07 -13.13 14.94
N LYS A 157 -33.25 -13.78 13.80
CA LYS A 157 -34.45 -14.59 13.52
C LYS A 157 -34.51 -15.81 14.45
N PHE A 158 -33.38 -16.48 14.66
CA PHE A 158 -33.30 -17.60 15.59
C PHE A 158 -33.54 -17.14 17.03
N LEU A 159 -32.93 -16.03 17.42
CA LEU A 159 -33.20 -15.45 18.75
C LEU A 159 -34.67 -15.07 18.93
N GLY A 160 -35.27 -14.44 17.92
CA GLY A 160 -36.63 -13.93 17.96
C GLY A 160 -37.68 -15.02 18.21
N ILE A 161 -37.48 -16.23 17.68
CA ILE A 161 -38.44 -17.32 17.89
C ILE A 161 -38.43 -17.85 19.33
N PHE A 162 -37.38 -17.63 20.12
CA PHE A 162 -37.30 -18.10 21.51
C PHE A 162 -37.43 -16.97 22.54
N VAL A 163 -37.23 -15.72 22.15
CA VAL A 163 -37.25 -14.57 23.05
C VAL A 163 -38.45 -13.63 22.82
N ASN A 164 -39.00 -13.56 21.61
CA ASN A 164 -40.24 -12.81 21.36
C ASN A 164 -41.51 -13.65 21.58
N THR A 165 -41.42 -14.81 22.24
CA THR A 165 -42.58 -15.58 22.72
C THR A 165 -43.15 -14.96 24.00
N SER A 166 -43.53 -13.69 23.91
CA SER A 166 -44.41 -12.99 24.87
C SER A 166 -45.71 -12.62 24.19
#